data_AF-A0A9D4GMM0-F1
#
_entry.id   AF-A0A9D4GMM0-F1
#
_cell.length_a   1.000
_cell.length_b   1.000
_cell.length_c   1.000
_cell.angle_alpha   90.00
_cell.angle_beta   90.00
_cell.angle_gamma   90.00
#
_symmetry.space_group_name_H-M   'P 1'
#
loop_
_entity.id
_entity.type
_entity.pdbx_description
1 polymer ?
#
loop_
_entity_poly.entity_id
_entity_poly.type
_entity_poly.pdbx_seq_one_letter_code
_entity_poly.pdbx_strand_id
1 'polypeptide(L)'
;MARLFDIIGLYFDKSAHDLGKITRLFDMIRLYFDKSTPHLDKIARLFDLIGLYFDKSAHDFDKIARLFDILGLYFDKSAHDFDKITRLFDMIRLYFDKSTPHLDKIARLFDIIGLYFDKSAHDFDKIARLFDIIGLYFDKSAHDFDKITRLFDIIRLYFDMSTSHLDKISRRFDIIRRLLKKLERNVTT
;
A
#
# COMPACT_ATOMS: atom_id res chain seq x y z
N MET A 1 3.57 -33.06 70.67
CA MET A 1 3.72 -33.88 69.46
C MET A 1 2.55 -33.74 68.50
N ALA A 2 1.30 -34.06 68.85
CA ALA A 2 0.13 -33.93 67.94
C ALA A 2 -0.02 -32.54 67.29
N ARG A 3 -0.01 -31.46 68.10
CA ARG A 3 -0.09 -30.08 67.60
C ARG A 3 1.01 -29.68 66.61
N LEU A 4 2.21 -30.26 66.72
CA LEU A 4 3.32 -29.98 65.80
C LEU A 4 3.07 -30.64 64.44
N PHE A 5 2.56 -31.87 64.43
CA PHE A 5 2.14 -32.56 63.22
C PHE A 5 0.99 -31.83 62.51
N ASP A 6 0.01 -31.31 63.26
CA ASP A 6 -1.10 -30.54 62.69
C ASP A 6 -0.60 -29.25 62.00
N ILE A 7 0.34 -28.52 62.62
CA ILE A 7 0.93 -27.30 62.03
C ILE A 7 1.72 -27.62 60.76
N ILE A 8 2.51 -28.70 60.77
CA ILE A 8 3.26 -29.16 59.59
C ILE A 8 2.32 -29.60 58.47
N GLY A 9 1.24 -30.31 58.78
CA GLY A 9 0.21 -30.69 57.81
C GLY A 9 -0.43 -29.47 57.12
N LEU A 10 -0.87 -28.49 57.91
CA LEU A 10 -1.43 -27.24 57.40
C LEU A 10 -0.44 -26.45 56.52
N TYR A 11 0.85 -26.52 56.86
CA TYR A 11 1.91 -25.91 56.07
C TYR A 11 2.08 -26.59 54.69
N PHE A 12 2.12 -27.92 54.67
CA PHE A 12 2.23 -28.70 53.43
C PHE A 12 1.02 -28.46 52.53
N ASP A 13 -0.20 -28.47 53.09
CA ASP A 13 -1.43 -28.22 52.32
C ASP A 13 -1.43 -26.83 51.68
N LYS A 14 -1.01 -25.81 52.43
CA LYS A 14 -0.92 -24.44 51.92
C LYS A 14 0.12 -24.30 50.81
N SER A 15 1.26 -24.97 50.96
CA SER A 15 2.34 -24.97 49.97
C SER A 15 1.93 -25.69 48.68
N ALA A 16 1.28 -26.85 48.81
CA ALA A 16 0.72 -27.60 47.69
C ALA A 16 -0.35 -26.79 46.95
N HIS A 17 -1.21 -26.07 47.68
CA HIS A 17 -2.23 -25.19 47.10
C HIS A 17 -1.62 -24.00 46.33
N ASP A 18 -0.61 -23.31 46.90
CA ASP A 18 0.05 -22.19 46.22
C ASP A 18 0.87 -22.68 45.00
N LEU A 19 1.48 -23.87 45.05
CA LEU A 19 2.08 -24.53 43.88
C LEU A 19 1.05 -24.85 42.79
N GLY A 20 -0.12 -25.38 43.16
CA GLY A 20 -1.21 -25.63 42.22
C GLY A 20 -1.72 -24.36 41.52
N LYS A 21 -1.71 -23.20 42.21
CA LYS A 21 -1.99 -21.90 41.58
C LYS A 21 -0.91 -21.51 40.58
N ILE A 22 0.37 -21.71 40.92
CA ILE A 22 1.49 -21.42 40.03
C ILE A 22 1.38 -22.24 38.74
N THR A 23 1.10 -23.54 38.84
CA THR A 23 0.88 -24.41 37.66
C THR A 23 -0.23 -23.86 36.77
N ARG A 24 -1.39 -23.54 37.33
CA ARG A 24 -2.51 -22.95 36.57
C ARG A 24 -2.12 -21.63 35.89
N LEU A 25 -1.32 -20.79 36.54
CA LEU A 25 -0.84 -19.54 35.95
C LEU A 25 0.09 -19.79 34.77
N PHE A 26 0.97 -20.79 34.84
CA PHE A 26 1.80 -21.21 33.72
C PHE A 26 0.99 -21.77 32.55
N ASP A 27 -0.05 -22.58 32.82
CA ASP A 27 -0.96 -23.06 31.78
C ASP A 27 -1.66 -21.90 31.06
N MET A 28 -2.10 -20.89 31.81
CA MET A 28 -2.67 -19.67 31.21
C MET A 28 -1.65 -18.88 30.39
N ILE A 29 -0.41 -18.75 30.87
CA ILE A 29 0.67 -18.09 30.11
C ILE A 29 0.90 -18.81 28.78
N ARG A 30 0.99 -20.14 28.80
CA ARG A 30 1.11 -20.96 27.59
C ARG A 30 -0.04 -20.70 26.62
N LEU A 31 -1.28 -20.68 27.10
CA LEU A 31 -2.45 -20.38 26.27
C LEU A 31 -2.35 -19.00 25.57
N TYR A 32 -1.81 -17.98 26.24
CA TYR A 32 -1.61 -16.67 25.60
C TYR A 32 -0.52 -16.70 24.54
N PHE A 33 0.58 -17.41 24.77
CA PHE A 33 1.59 -17.62 23.74
C PHE A 33 1.03 -18.37 22.53
N ASP A 34 0.29 -19.45 22.75
CA ASP A 34 -0.35 -20.24 21.69
C ASP A 34 -1.33 -19.40 20.86
N LYS A 35 -1.96 -18.38 21.47
CA LYS A 35 -2.83 -17.42 20.76
C LYS A 35 -2.08 -16.31 20.03
N SER A 36 -0.92 -15.90 20.53
CA SER A 36 -0.12 -14.83 19.91
C SER A 36 0.65 -15.29 18.68
N THR A 37 1.14 -16.53 18.65
CA THR A 37 1.92 -17.04 17.50
C THR A 37 1.15 -16.93 16.17
N PRO A 38 -0.12 -17.35 16.06
CA PRO A 38 -0.90 -17.19 14.83
C PRO A 38 -1.16 -15.72 14.45
N HIS A 39 -1.08 -14.76 15.37
CA HIS A 39 -1.20 -13.34 15.05
C HIS A 39 0.02 -12.84 14.29
N LEU A 40 1.22 -13.24 14.71
CA LEU A 40 2.47 -12.87 14.02
C LEU A 40 2.54 -13.44 12.61
N ASP A 41 2.13 -14.70 12.43
CA ASP A 41 2.06 -15.33 11.10
C ASP A 41 1.07 -14.59 10.17
N LYS A 42 -0.07 -14.15 10.71
CA LYS A 42 -1.04 -13.35 9.96
C LYS A 42 -0.49 -11.99 9.59
N ILE A 43 0.20 -11.31 10.51
CA ILE A 43 0.87 -10.03 10.23
C ILE A 43 1.86 -10.18 9.08
N ALA A 44 2.71 -11.22 9.10
CA ALA A 44 3.67 -11.48 8.03
C ALA A 44 2.98 -11.63 6.66
N ARG A 45 1.92 -12.44 6.57
CA ARG A 45 1.14 -12.62 5.33
C ARG A 45 0.47 -11.33 4.85
N LEU A 46 0.04 -10.46 5.77
CA LEU A 46 -0.54 -9.17 5.41
C LEU A 46 0.52 -8.23 4.84
N PHE A 47 1.76 -8.26 5.37
CA PHE A 47 2.88 -7.52 4.79
C PHE A 47 3.26 -8.04 3.39
N ASP A 48 3.26 -9.36 3.18
CA ASP A 48 3.48 -9.92 1.83
C ASP A 48 2.42 -9.41 0.84
N LEU A 49 1.16 -9.37 1.27
CA LEU A 49 0.06 -8.86 0.44
C LEU A 49 0.20 -7.36 0.16
N ILE A 50 0.64 -6.56 1.12
CA ILE A 50 0.96 -5.14 0.93
C ILE A 50 2.06 -4.99 -0.14
N GLY A 51 3.12 -5.82 -0.08
CA GLY A 51 4.18 -5.84 -1.08
C GLY A 51 3.65 -6.06 -2.50
N LEU A 52 2.75 -7.04 -2.67
CA LEU A 52 2.13 -7.31 -3.97
C LEU A 52 1.32 -6.12 -4.52
N TYR A 53 0.64 -5.35 -3.66
CA TYR A 53 -0.07 -4.14 -4.09
C TYR A 53 0.88 -3.00 -4.47
N PHE A 54 2.01 -2.86 -3.77
CA PHE A 54 3.05 -1.91 -4.16
C PHE A 54 3.66 -2.27 -5.52
N ASP A 55 4.01 -3.54 -5.75
CA ASP A 55 4.56 -4.00 -7.02
C ASP A 55 3.59 -3.75 -8.18
N LYS A 56 2.30 -4.02 -7.96
CA LYS A 56 1.25 -3.75 -8.94
C LYS A 56 1.11 -2.26 -9.25
N SER A 57 1.15 -1.41 -8.22
CA SER A 57 1.10 0.04 -8.40
C SER A 57 2.32 0.56 -9.15
N ALA A 58 3.52 0.06 -8.83
CA ALA A 58 4.75 0.40 -9.55
C ALA A 58 4.65 0.04 -11.04
N HIS A 59 4.13 -1.14 -11.36
CA HIS A 59 3.91 -1.55 -12.74
C HIS A 59 2.89 -0.66 -13.48
N ASP A 60 1.85 -0.18 -12.79
CA ASP A 60 0.89 0.77 -13.37
C ASP A 60 1.56 2.15 -13.61
N PHE A 61 2.44 2.61 -12.72
CA PHE A 61 3.23 3.83 -12.94
C PHE A 61 4.22 3.72 -14.11
N ASP A 62 4.86 2.56 -14.29
CA ASP A 62 5.72 2.32 -15.47
C ASP A 62 4.93 2.43 -16.78
N LYS A 63 3.68 1.96 -16.79
CA LYS A 63 2.80 2.10 -17.95
C LYS A 63 2.40 3.56 -18.19
N ILE A 64 2.07 4.28 -17.13
CA ILE A 64 1.78 5.72 -17.21
C ILE A 64 2.98 6.46 -17.83
N ALA A 65 4.21 6.19 -17.38
CA ALA A 65 5.42 6.82 -17.92
C ALA A 65 5.54 6.58 -19.44
N ARG A 66 5.37 5.34 -19.89
CA ARG A 66 5.40 5.01 -21.33
C ARG A 66 4.30 5.71 -22.13
N LEU A 67 3.12 5.91 -21.54
CA LEU A 67 2.02 6.64 -22.19
C LEU A 67 2.37 8.14 -22.32
N PHE A 68 3.04 8.72 -21.33
CA PHE A 68 3.55 10.09 -21.43
C PHE A 68 4.63 10.24 -22.51
N ASP A 69 5.51 9.26 -22.68
CA ASP A 69 6.48 9.26 -23.78
C ASP A 69 5.76 9.27 -25.15
N ILE A 70 4.71 8.44 -25.30
CA ILE A 70 3.89 8.41 -26.52
C ILE A 70 3.18 9.74 -26.74
N LEU A 71 2.63 10.37 -25.68
CA LEU A 71 2.04 11.70 -25.77
C LEU A 71 3.05 12.73 -26.29
N GLY A 72 4.28 12.71 -25.79
CA GLY A 72 5.37 13.56 -26.27
C GLY A 72 5.56 13.46 -27.80
N LEU A 73 5.59 12.24 -28.34
CA LEU A 73 5.71 12.02 -29.78
C LEU A 73 4.54 12.61 -30.59
N TYR A 74 3.31 12.55 -30.06
CA TYR A 74 2.15 13.17 -30.71
C TYR A 74 2.22 14.70 -30.67
N PHE A 75 2.68 15.28 -29.56
CA PHE A 75 2.89 16.73 -29.46
C PHE A 75 3.99 17.21 -30.42
N ASP A 76 5.12 16.51 -30.49
CA ASP A 76 6.21 16.85 -31.42
C ASP A 76 5.75 16.77 -32.88
N LYS A 77 5.00 15.73 -33.23
CA LYS A 77 4.42 15.58 -34.56
C LYS A 77 3.44 16.72 -34.89
N SER A 78 2.60 17.10 -33.93
CA SER A 78 1.66 18.22 -34.10
C SER A 78 2.40 19.53 -34.31
N ALA A 79 3.44 19.81 -33.51
CA ALA A 79 4.29 20.99 -33.68
C ALA A 79 4.93 21.03 -35.09
N HIS A 80 5.44 19.90 -35.57
CA HIS A 80 6.00 19.80 -36.91
C HIS A 80 4.97 20.06 -38.03
N ASP A 81 3.73 19.59 -37.85
CA ASP A 81 2.65 19.87 -38.80
C ASP A 81 2.27 21.37 -38.78
N PHE A 82 2.25 22.03 -37.61
CA PHE A 82 2.06 23.49 -37.50
C PHE A 82 3.19 24.31 -38.16
N ASP A 83 4.44 23.86 -38.04
CA ASP A 83 5.57 24.50 -38.75
C ASP A 83 5.38 24.43 -40.28
N LYS A 84 4.88 23.31 -40.79
CA LYS A 84 4.57 23.16 -42.22
C LYS A 84 3.42 24.07 -42.65
N ILE A 85 2.34 24.14 -41.86
CA ILE A 85 1.23 25.06 -42.10
C ILE A 85 1.75 26.50 -42.19
N THR A 86 2.61 26.91 -41.25
CA THR A 86 3.22 28.26 -41.24
C THR A 86 3.98 28.55 -42.54
N ARG A 87 4.83 27.61 -42.99
CA ARG A 87 5.56 27.75 -44.26
C ARG A 87 4.63 27.82 -45.48
N LEU A 88 3.52 27.07 -45.47
CA LEU A 88 2.52 27.14 -46.54
C LEU A 88 1.82 28.49 -46.57
N PHE A 89 1.52 29.09 -45.42
CA PHE A 89 1.00 30.45 -45.34
C PHE A 89 1.99 31.49 -45.88
N ASP A 90 3.29 31.35 -45.57
CA ASP A 90 4.33 32.21 -46.15
C ASP A 90 4.37 32.11 -47.69
N MET A 91 4.25 30.89 -48.22
CA MET A 91 4.16 30.68 -49.67
C MET A 91 2.92 31.32 -50.28
N ILE A 92 1.75 31.21 -49.63
CA ILE A 92 0.50 31.86 -50.06
C ILE A 92 0.71 33.37 -50.14
N ARG A 93 1.31 33.98 -49.11
CA ARG A 93 1.62 35.42 -49.08
C ARG A 93 2.49 35.84 -50.27
N LEU A 94 3.56 35.10 -50.54
CA LEU A 94 4.45 35.36 -51.69
C LEU A 94 3.72 35.25 -53.04
N TYR A 95 2.72 34.37 -53.17
CA TYR A 95 1.91 34.27 -54.39
C TYR A 95 0.95 35.44 -54.55
N PHE A 96 0.34 35.91 -53.45
CA PHE A 96 -0.50 37.12 -53.49
C PHE A 96 0.30 38.37 -53.90
N ASP A 97 1.55 38.50 -53.43
CA ASP A 97 2.43 39.63 -53.76
C ASP A 97 2.83 39.69 -55.27
N LYS A 98 2.66 38.60 -56.03
CA LYS A 98 3.09 38.49 -57.44
C LYS A 98 1.99 38.76 -58.49
N SER A 99 0.83 39.30 -58.11
CA SER A 99 -0.36 39.51 -58.98
C SER A 99 -1.16 38.24 -59.31
N THR A 100 -2.37 38.43 -59.85
CA THR A 100 -3.52 37.50 -59.98
C THR A 100 -3.38 36.12 -60.68
N PRO A 101 -2.35 35.75 -61.49
CA PRO A 101 -2.35 34.47 -62.21
C PRO A 101 -2.11 33.21 -61.35
N HIS A 102 -2.20 33.29 -60.02
CA HIS A 102 -1.80 32.21 -59.10
C HIS A 102 -2.92 31.71 -58.17
N LEU A 103 -4.17 32.10 -58.39
CA LEU A 103 -5.30 31.70 -57.54
C LEU A 103 -5.43 30.17 -57.40
N ASP A 104 -5.24 29.40 -58.48
CA ASP A 104 -5.28 27.93 -58.42
C ASP A 104 -4.18 27.34 -57.54
N LYS A 105 -2.98 27.95 -57.54
CA LYS A 105 -1.88 27.51 -56.67
C LYS A 105 -2.19 27.82 -55.21
N ILE A 106 -2.76 29.00 -54.95
CA ILE A 106 -3.18 29.41 -53.60
C ILE A 106 -4.26 28.45 -53.07
N ALA A 107 -5.27 28.12 -53.87
CA ALA A 107 -6.32 27.17 -53.51
C ALA A 107 -5.73 25.81 -53.11
N ARG A 108 -4.81 25.25 -53.93
CA ARG A 108 -4.13 23.99 -53.61
C ARG A 108 -3.31 24.06 -52.32
N LEU A 109 -2.68 25.19 -52.01
CA LEU A 109 -1.95 25.36 -50.75
C LEU A 109 -2.92 25.36 -49.55
N PHE A 110 -4.08 26.00 -49.68
CA PHE A 110 -5.13 25.94 -48.66
C PHE A 110 -5.67 24.51 -48.47
N ASP A 111 -5.86 23.74 -49.55
CA ASP A 111 -6.27 22.33 -49.43
C ASP A 111 -5.24 21.51 -48.62
N ILE A 112 -3.94 21.73 -48.89
CA ILE A 112 -2.85 21.07 -48.15
C ILE A 112 -2.87 21.49 -46.67
N ILE A 113 -3.08 22.78 -46.38
CA ILE A 113 -3.22 23.27 -45.00
C ILE A 113 -4.40 22.58 -44.30
N GLY A 114 -5.54 22.43 -44.98
CA GLY A 114 -6.71 21.70 -44.47
C GLY A 114 -6.36 20.26 -44.08
N LEU A 115 -5.63 19.53 -44.94
CA LEU A 115 -5.17 18.17 -44.64
C LEU A 115 -4.26 18.10 -43.40
N TYR A 116 -3.41 19.11 -43.17
CA TYR A 116 -2.61 19.17 -41.95
C TYR A 116 -3.47 19.43 -40.72
N PHE A 117 -4.48 20.31 -40.80
CA PHE A 117 -5.41 20.54 -39.69
C PHE A 117 -6.21 19.28 -39.35
N ASP A 118 -6.74 18.57 -40.35
CA ASP A 118 -7.47 17.31 -40.14
C ASP A 118 -6.59 16.26 -39.44
N LYS A 119 -5.33 16.17 -39.87
CA LYS A 119 -4.34 15.28 -39.25
C LYS A 119 -4.03 15.67 -37.81
N SER A 120 -3.85 16.96 -37.52
CA SER A 120 -3.66 17.45 -36.15
C SER A 120 -4.87 17.15 -35.28
N ALA A 121 -6.09 17.35 -35.77
CA ALA A 121 -7.32 17.02 -35.04
C ALA A 121 -7.36 15.53 -34.67
N HIS A 122 -7.00 14.65 -35.61
CA HIS A 122 -6.92 13.21 -35.35
C HIS A 122 -5.83 12.83 -34.32
N ASP A 123 -4.68 13.52 -34.32
CA ASP A 123 -3.65 13.31 -33.31
C ASP A 123 -4.10 13.83 -31.93
N PHE A 124 -4.85 14.94 -31.85
CA PHE A 124 -5.47 15.41 -30.60
C PHE A 124 -6.50 14.42 -30.04
N ASP A 125 -7.32 13.78 -30.90
CA ASP A 125 -8.24 12.73 -30.46
C ASP A 125 -7.49 11.54 -29.83
N LYS A 126 -6.31 11.19 -30.35
CA LYS A 126 -5.47 10.14 -29.77
C LYS A 126 -4.86 10.56 -28.44
N ILE A 127 -4.39 11.80 -28.36
CA ILE A 127 -3.90 12.40 -27.11
C ILE A 127 -4.97 12.33 -26.02
N ALA A 128 -6.22 12.72 -26.33
CA ALA A 128 -7.33 12.66 -25.39
C ALA A 128 -7.56 11.23 -24.85
N ARG A 129 -7.61 10.23 -25.75
CA ARG A 129 -7.75 8.81 -25.35
C ARG A 129 -6.58 8.32 -24.50
N LEU A 130 -5.36 8.77 -24.77
CA LEU A 130 -4.19 8.42 -23.96
C LEU A 130 -4.31 9.00 -22.55
N PHE A 131 -4.78 10.24 -22.40
CA PHE A 131 -5.06 10.82 -21.08
C PHE A 131 -6.14 10.06 -20.32
N ASP A 132 -7.21 9.62 -21.00
CA ASP A 132 -8.24 8.77 -20.36
C ASP A 132 -7.63 7.47 -19.81
N ILE A 133 -6.78 6.81 -20.61
CA ILE A 133 -6.10 5.57 -20.20
C ILE A 133 -5.16 5.83 -19.01
N ILE A 134 -4.41 6.93 -19.03
CA ILE A 134 -3.55 7.34 -17.90
C ILE A 134 -4.39 7.53 -16.63
N GLY A 135 -5.55 8.20 -16.74
CA GLY A 135 -6.50 8.37 -15.63
C GLY A 135 -6.94 7.03 -15.03
N LEU A 136 -7.29 6.05 -15.86
CA LEU A 136 -7.67 4.71 -15.39
C LEU A 136 -6.54 4.00 -14.63
N TYR A 137 -5.28 4.18 -15.02
CA TYR A 137 -4.15 3.64 -14.26
C TYR A 137 -3.96 4.35 -12.92
N PHE A 138 -4.13 5.67 -12.86
CA PHE A 138 -4.09 6.41 -11.59
C PHE A 138 -5.20 5.96 -10.64
N ASP A 139 -6.42 5.80 -11.12
CA ASP A 139 -7.56 5.32 -10.32
C ASP A 139 -7.30 3.92 -9.76
N LYS A 140 -6.73 3.03 -10.58
CA LYS A 140 -6.36 1.67 -10.19
C LYS A 140 -5.28 1.68 -9.11
N SER A 141 -4.22 2.49 -9.26
CA SER A 141 -3.19 2.65 -8.24
C SER A 141 -3.78 3.22 -6.94
N ALA A 142 -4.65 4.23 -7.01
CA ALA A 142 -5.34 4.79 -5.84
C ALA A 142 -6.13 3.72 -5.09
N HIS A 143 -6.87 2.87 -5.81
CA HIS A 143 -7.60 1.76 -5.22
C HIS A 143 -6.69 0.71 -4.56
N ASP A 144 -5.51 0.44 -5.12
CA ASP A 144 -4.53 -0.44 -4.50
C ASP A 144 -3.93 0.19 -3.21
N PHE A 145 -3.70 1.52 -3.18
CA PHE A 145 -3.31 2.24 -1.96
C PHE A 145 -4.38 2.22 -0.86
N ASP A 146 -5.66 2.32 -1.22
CA ASP A 146 -6.76 2.17 -0.26
C ASP A 146 -6.76 0.78 0.39
N LYS A 147 -6.47 -0.27 -0.39
CA LYS A 147 -6.34 -1.63 0.14
C LYS A 147 -5.14 -1.75 1.08
N ILE A 148 -4.00 -1.18 0.70
CA ILE A 148 -2.81 -1.16 1.56
C ILE A 148 -3.14 -0.50 2.91
N THR A 149 -3.83 0.65 2.91
CA THR A 149 -4.27 1.33 4.13
C THR A 149 -5.11 0.41 5.03
N ARG A 150 -6.13 -0.26 4.46
CA ARG A 150 -6.97 -1.22 5.21
C ARG A 150 -6.17 -2.40 5.76
N LEU A 151 -5.17 -2.88 5.03
CA LEU A 151 -4.30 -3.96 5.51
C LEU A 151 -3.46 -3.49 6.70
N PHE A 152 -2.94 -2.26 6.69
CA PHE A 152 -2.26 -1.68 7.85
C PHE A 152 -3.16 -1.55 9.07
N ASP A 153 -4.44 -1.17 8.90
CA ASP A 153 -5.41 -1.15 10.01
C ASP A 153 -5.60 -2.55 10.62
N ILE A 154 -5.70 -3.58 9.78
CA ILE A 154 -5.82 -4.97 10.25
C ILE A 154 -4.54 -5.41 10.98
N ILE A 155 -3.36 -5.08 10.45
CA ILE A 155 -2.07 -5.36 11.10
C ILE A 155 -2.02 -4.72 12.49
N ARG A 156 -2.47 -3.46 12.61
CA ARG A 156 -2.55 -2.75 13.90
C ARG A 156 -3.42 -3.49 14.90
N LEU A 157 -4.59 -3.98 14.50
CA LEU A 157 -5.45 -4.78 15.37
C LEU A 157 -4.76 -6.07 15.86
N TYR A 158 -4.00 -6.74 15.00
CA TYR A 158 -3.23 -7.92 15.40
C TYR A 158 -2.09 -7.58 16.38
N PHE A 159 -1.43 -6.43 16.21
CA PHE A 159 -0.44 -5.94 17.17
C PHE A 159 -1.08 -5.60 18.53
N ASP A 160 -2.24 -4.93 18.54
CA ASP A 160 -2.96 -4.60 19.76
C ASP A 160 -3.37 -5.86 20.53
N MET A 161 -3.87 -6.89 19.82
CA MET A 161 -4.21 -8.19 20.43
C MET A 161 -2.98 -8.89 21.02
N SER A 162 -1.87 -8.90 20.28
CA SER A 162 -0.60 -9.49 20.72
C SER A 162 -0.06 -8.77 21.96
N THR A 163 -0.13 -7.44 21.98
CA THR A 163 0.26 -6.60 23.13
C THR A 163 -0.62 -6.91 24.34
N SER A 164 -1.94 -7.03 24.17
CA SER A 164 -2.85 -7.43 25.24
C SER A 164 -2.53 -8.81 25.84
N HIS A 165 -2.11 -9.77 25.00
CA HIS A 165 -1.65 -11.07 25.47
C HIS A 165 -0.35 -10.96 26.27
N LEU A 166 0.62 -10.17 25.81
CA LEU A 166 1.87 -9.93 26.54
C LEU A 166 1.63 -9.27 27.90
N ASP A 167 0.72 -8.29 27.98
CA ASP A 167 0.33 -7.67 29.25
C ASP A 167 -0.27 -8.70 30.22
N LYS A 168 -1.14 -9.58 29.70
CA LYS A 168 -1.76 -10.66 30.48
C LYS A 168 -0.73 -11.69 30.96
N ILE A 169 0.31 -11.95 30.16
CA ILE A 169 1.44 -12.81 30.55
C ILE A 169 2.26 -12.12 31.65
N SER A 170 2.64 -10.86 31.46
CA SER A 170 3.42 -10.06 32.41
C SER A 170 2.77 -10.01 33.78
N ARG A 171 1.47 -9.70 33.85
CA ARG A 171 0.70 -9.70 35.11
C ARG A 171 0.69 -11.07 35.80
N ARG A 172 0.70 -12.17 35.05
CA ARG A 172 0.74 -13.53 35.63
C ARG A 172 2.12 -13.86 36.18
N PHE A 173 3.18 -13.47 35.48
CA PHE A 173 4.54 -13.59 36.00
C PHE A 173 4.72 -12.80 37.31
N ASP A 174 4.14 -11.61 37.42
CA ASP A 174 4.13 -10.85 38.67
C ASP A 174 3.44 -11.60 39.82
N ILE A 175 2.30 -12.26 39.54
CA ILE A 175 1.59 -13.07 40.53
C ILE A 175 2.44 -14.28 40.94
N ILE A 176 3.01 -15.00 39.97
CA ILE A 176 3.91 -16.14 40.22
C ILE A 176 5.08 -15.69 41.12
N ARG A 177 5.72 -14.57 40.79
CA ARG A 177 6.83 -14.01 41.58
C ARG A 177 6.43 -13.74 43.03
N ARG A 178 5.23 -13.21 43.27
CA ARG A 178 4.71 -12.98 44.64
C ARG A 178 4.42 -14.28 45.38
N LEU A 179 3.85 -15.28 44.71
CA LEU A 179 3.59 -16.60 45.29
C LEU A 179 4.89 -17.33 45.63
N LEU A 180 5.90 -17.28 44.76
CA LEU A 180 7.22 -17.85 45.02
C LEU A 180 7.89 -17.21 46.23
N LYS A 181 7.90 -15.86 46.33
CA LYS A 181 8.41 -15.17 47.53
C LYS A 181 7.68 -15.57 48.82
N LYS A 182 6.38 -15.86 48.74
CA LYS A 182 5.59 -16.32 49.89
C LYS A 182 5.98 -17.75 50.28
N LEU A 183 6.18 -18.63 49.30
CA LEU A 183 6.66 -20.00 49.53
C LEU A 183 8.08 -19.99 50.15
N GLU A 184 8.99 -19.18 49.64
CA GLU A 184 10.34 -19.03 50.20
C GLU A 184 10.30 -18.62 51.68
N ARG A 185 9.55 -17.55 52.01
CA ARG A 185 9.39 -17.09 53.40
C ARG A 185 8.84 -18.18 54.32
N ASN A 186 7.87 -18.93 53.82
CA ASN A 186 7.25 -20.03 54.54
C ASN A 186 8.27 -21.16 54.82
N VAL A 187 9.19 -21.46 53.88
CA VAL A 187 10.19 -22.54 54.06
C VAL A 187 11.29 -22.14 55.05
N THR A 188 11.61 -20.84 55.12
CA THR A 188 12.69 -20.31 55.96
C THR A 188 12.27 -19.94 57.39
N THR A 189 10.99 -20.04 57.74
CA THR A 189 10.44 -19.67 59.06
C THR A 189 9.89 -20.90 59.77
#